data_AF-A0A0L7LHU2-F1
#
_entry.id   AF-A0A0L7LHU2-F1
#
_cell.length_a   1.000
_cell.length_b   1.000
_cell.length_c   1.000
_cell.angle_alpha   90.00
_cell.angle_beta   90.00
_cell.angle_gamma   90.00
#
_symmetry.space_group_name_H-M   'P 1'
#
loop_
_entity.id
_entity.type
_entity.pdbx_description
1 polymer ?
#
loop_
_entity_poly.entity_id
_entity_poly.type
_entity_poly.pdbx_seq_one_letter_code
_entity_poly.pdbx_strand_id
1 'polypeptide(L)'
;MVWLLMNDLDYETSREQPLYSRFPMLEITSMIPDIGFELLKANFLNLGNFQGLGDAARCPSWKTISQAPRSSPRFIKTHLPLSMLPPNLLNTAKVVYVARDPRDVCVSYYYLQKMVGKHLIRANVPHYWETFRRDLLPWTPIVTHANEAWEQRHHPNLHFVFYEDMLKNLPKEVHRVSKFLEQDYSDIQLARLAKYLSFDSLRKNKNVNNTTSESEDGVQFIRKGEAGGWKAHFNEKMELQAEEFLTEKLQGLSLTYPSFQLHETTHL
;
A
#
# COMPACT_ATOMS: atom_id res chain seq x y z
N MET A 1 6.07 10.69 -1.96
CA MET A 1 7.48 10.50 -2.40
C MET A 1 7.60 10.59 -3.91
N VAL A 2 7.24 9.55 -4.67
CA VAL A 2 7.42 9.49 -6.14
C VAL A 2 6.92 10.72 -6.88
N TRP A 3 5.69 11.17 -6.62
CA TRP A 3 5.12 12.33 -7.31
C TRP A 3 5.87 13.63 -7.00
N LEU A 4 6.31 13.85 -5.76
CA LEU A 4 7.10 15.03 -5.42
C LEU A 4 8.45 15.03 -6.14
N LEU A 5 9.11 13.87 -6.20
CA LEU A 5 10.38 13.73 -6.92
C LEU A 5 10.24 13.95 -8.43
N MET A 6 9.10 13.60 -9.02
CA MET A 6 8.85 13.75 -10.46
C MET A 6 8.19 15.09 -10.85
N ASN A 7 7.91 15.95 -9.87
CA ASN A 7 7.27 17.26 -10.07
C ASN A 7 8.02 18.32 -9.26
N ASP A 8 9.35 18.34 -9.34
CA ASP A 8 10.20 19.43 -8.82
C ASP A 8 10.00 19.76 -7.32
N LEU A 9 9.66 18.75 -6.53
CA LEU A 9 9.32 18.90 -5.11
C LEU A 9 8.19 19.91 -4.89
N ASP A 10 7.17 19.92 -5.75
CA ASP A 10 6.00 20.79 -5.65
C ASP A 10 5.13 20.44 -4.43
N TYR A 11 5.55 20.96 -3.28
CA TYR A 11 4.85 20.78 -2.01
C TYR A 11 3.51 21.51 -1.97
N GLU A 12 3.31 22.56 -2.76
CA GLU A 12 2.06 23.34 -2.80
C GLU A 12 0.95 22.53 -3.45
N THR A 13 1.14 22.10 -4.71
CA THR A 13 0.17 21.26 -5.40
C THR A 13 -0.08 19.96 -4.65
N SER A 14 0.94 19.36 -4.02
CA SER A 14 0.74 18.14 -3.21
C SER A 14 -0.15 18.35 -1.97
N ARG A 15 -0.20 19.59 -1.45
CA ARG A 15 -1.02 20.00 -0.32
C ARG A 15 -2.40 20.52 -0.73
N GLU A 16 -2.61 20.86 -1.98
CA GLU A 16 -3.91 21.33 -2.48
C GLU A 16 -4.69 20.23 -3.19
N GLN A 17 -3.99 19.37 -3.93
CA GLN A 17 -4.62 18.30 -4.68
C GLN A 17 -4.60 16.94 -3.96
N PRO A 18 -5.75 16.27 -3.87
CA PRO A 18 -5.86 14.98 -3.20
C PRO A 18 -5.02 13.92 -3.90
N LEU A 19 -4.55 12.93 -3.14
CA LEU A 19 -3.67 11.89 -3.67
C LEU A 19 -4.29 11.13 -4.84
N TYR A 20 -5.60 10.89 -4.83
CA TYR A 20 -6.28 10.16 -5.90
C TYR A 20 -6.21 10.86 -7.25
N SER A 21 -6.37 12.19 -7.30
CA SER A 21 -6.25 12.95 -8.56
C SER A 21 -4.83 12.88 -9.13
N ARG A 22 -3.84 12.73 -8.25
CA ARG A 22 -2.42 12.58 -8.62
C ARG A 22 -2.02 11.13 -8.89
N PHE A 23 -2.72 10.14 -8.35
CA PHE A 23 -2.52 8.70 -8.54
C PHE A 23 -3.88 8.00 -8.64
N PRO A 24 -4.52 7.99 -9.81
CA PRO A 24 -5.69 7.15 -10.03
C PRO A 24 -5.37 5.69 -9.70
N MET A 25 -6.27 5.04 -8.96
CA MET A 25 -6.13 3.63 -8.59
C MET A 25 -6.78 2.76 -9.66
N LEU A 26 -5.98 1.90 -10.30
CA LEU A 26 -6.35 1.19 -11.53
C LEU A 26 -7.61 0.33 -11.38
N GLU A 27 -7.73 -0.39 -10.27
CA GLU A 27 -8.73 -1.43 -10.04
C GLU A 27 -9.96 -0.98 -9.23
N ILE A 28 -10.06 0.30 -8.87
CA ILE A 28 -11.09 0.76 -7.94
C ILE A 28 -12.51 0.59 -8.54
N THR A 29 -12.67 0.76 -9.85
CA THR A 29 -13.96 0.58 -10.54
C THR A 29 -14.36 -0.87 -10.72
N SER A 30 -13.40 -1.80 -10.75
CA SER A 30 -13.72 -3.23 -10.72
C SER A 30 -14.14 -3.70 -9.32
N MET A 31 -13.80 -2.97 -8.27
CA MET A 31 -14.19 -3.31 -6.89
C MET A 31 -15.57 -2.78 -6.50
N ILE A 32 -16.08 -1.77 -7.19
CA ILE A 32 -17.35 -1.10 -6.89
C ILE A 32 -18.26 -1.32 -8.10
N PRO A 33 -19.14 -2.35 -8.09
CA PRO A 33 -20.14 -2.51 -9.14
C PRO A 33 -21.08 -1.29 -9.18
N ASP A 34 -21.84 -1.10 -10.25
CA ASP A 34 -22.74 0.08 -10.41
C ASP A 34 -23.70 0.26 -9.21
N ILE A 35 -24.14 -0.84 -8.58
CA ILE A 35 -24.95 -0.81 -7.35
C ILE A 35 -24.21 -0.22 -6.13
N GLY A 36 -22.88 -0.30 -6.13
CA GLY A 36 -21.99 0.35 -5.16
C GLY A 36 -22.06 1.88 -5.20
N PHE A 37 -22.52 2.48 -6.32
CA PHE A 37 -22.78 3.93 -6.39
C PHE A 37 -23.93 4.36 -5.47
N GLU A 38 -24.95 3.51 -5.29
CA GLU A 38 -26.02 3.76 -4.32
C GLU A 38 -25.54 3.59 -2.88
N LEU A 39 -24.63 2.64 -2.62
CA LEU A 39 -23.98 2.49 -1.31
C LEU A 39 -23.06 3.68 -0.96
N LEU A 40 -22.40 4.25 -1.98
CA LEU A 40 -21.64 5.50 -1.90
C LEU A 40 -22.54 6.68 -1.53
N LYS A 41 -23.67 6.87 -2.24
CA LYS A 41 -24.65 7.93 -1.95
C LYS A 41 -25.24 7.82 -0.55
N ALA A 42 -25.55 6.60 -0.11
CA ALA A 42 -26.06 6.33 1.23
C ALA A 42 -24.95 6.38 2.31
N ASN A 43 -23.68 6.58 1.92
CA ASN A 43 -22.49 6.50 2.76
C ASN A 43 -22.44 5.25 3.66
N PHE A 44 -23.03 4.15 3.19
CA PHE A 44 -23.26 2.93 3.98
C PHE A 44 -21.94 2.24 4.39
N LEU A 45 -20.91 2.42 3.58
CA LEU A 45 -19.55 1.87 3.73
C LEU A 45 -18.48 2.96 3.96
N ASN A 46 -18.84 4.14 4.50
CA ASN A 46 -17.92 5.29 4.66
C ASN A 46 -17.18 5.72 3.36
N LEU A 47 -17.65 5.25 2.21
CA LEU A 47 -17.00 5.42 0.93
C LEU A 47 -17.04 6.88 0.45
N GLY A 48 -17.99 7.69 0.94
CA GLY A 48 -18.05 9.13 0.63
C GLY A 48 -16.82 9.92 1.11
N ASN A 49 -16.07 9.38 2.07
CA ASN A 49 -14.89 10.04 2.65
C ASN A 49 -13.56 9.61 1.97
N PHE A 50 -13.60 8.65 1.04
CA PHE A 50 -12.42 8.27 0.27
C PHE A 50 -12.21 9.23 -0.89
N GLN A 51 -11.11 9.97 -0.87
CA GLN A 51 -10.77 10.92 -1.92
C GLN A 51 -10.77 10.26 -3.29
N GLY A 52 -11.51 10.87 -4.22
CA GLY A 52 -11.59 10.47 -5.62
C GLY A 52 -12.43 9.22 -5.90
N LEU A 53 -13.05 8.61 -4.89
CA LEU A 53 -13.93 7.47 -5.09
C LEU A 53 -15.22 7.84 -5.83
N GLY A 54 -15.72 9.06 -5.62
CA GLY A 54 -16.86 9.60 -6.37
C GLY A 54 -16.58 9.76 -7.86
N ASP A 55 -15.35 10.18 -8.23
CA ASP A 55 -14.93 10.30 -9.62
C ASP A 55 -14.73 8.92 -10.24
N ALA A 56 -14.10 8.02 -9.48
CA ALA A 56 -13.90 6.65 -9.92
C ALA A 56 -15.20 5.93 -10.22
N ALA A 57 -16.21 6.09 -9.37
CA ALA A 57 -17.50 5.44 -9.57
C ALA A 57 -18.23 5.93 -10.84
N ARG A 58 -17.88 7.12 -11.36
CA ARG A 58 -18.47 7.68 -12.59
C ARG A 58 -17.66 7.36 -13.83
N CYS A 59 -16.34 7.25 -13.70
CA CYS A 59 -15.43 7.01 -14.81
C CYS A 59 -14.42 5.91 -14.45
N PRO A 60 -14.41 4.77 -15.17
CA PRO A 60 -13.39 3.74 -15.03
C PRO A 60 -11.97 4.32 -15.05
N SER A 61 -11.14 3.95 -14.08
CA SER A 61 -9.78 4.49 -13.92
C SER A 61 -8.94 4.35 -15.19
N TRP A 62 -9.13 3.26 -15.95
CA TRP A 62 -8.44 3.07 -17.23
C TRP A 62 -8.79 4.12 -18.28
N LYS A 63 -10.03 4.64 -18.31
CA LYS A 63 -10.42 5.73 -19.21
C LYS A 63 -9.69 7.01 -18.83
N THR A 64 -9.69 7.36 -17.54
CA THR A 64 -8.94 8.51 -17.01
C THR A 64 -7.46 8.42 -17.36
N ILE A 65 -6.85 7.25 -17.18
CA ILE A 65 -5.44 6.99 -17.52
C ILE A 65 -5.17 7.09 -19.03
N SER A 66 -6.13 6.70 -19.87
CA SER A 66 -6.01 6.77 -21.34
C SER A 66 -6.18 8.18 -21.89
N GLN A 67 -6.96 9.02 -21.21
CA GLN A 67 -7.27 10.40 -21.60
C GLN A 67 -6.30 11.42 -21.01
N ALA A 68 -5.50 11.02 -20.02
CA ALA A 68 -4.49 11.88 -19.42
C ALA A 68 -3.51 12.43 -20.49
N PRO A 69 -3.06 13.70 -20.38
CA PRO A 69 -2.14 14.30 -21.33
C PRO A 69 -0.89 13.44 -21.53
N ARG A 70 -0.47 13.26 -22.79
CA ARG A 70 0.77 12.55 -23.12
C ARG A 70 2.03 13.38 -22.87
N SER A 71 1.86 14.69 -22.60
CA SER A 71 2.94 15.64 -22.36
C SER A 71 3.56 15.55 -20.96
N SER A 72 2.98 14.77 -20.05
CA SER A 72 3.49 14.56 -18.69
C SER A 72 3.46 13.08 -18.30
N PRO A 73 4.35 12.63 -17.40
CA PRO A 73 4.29 11.28 -16.86
C PRO A 73 2.93 10.96 -16.23
N ARG A 74 2.46 9.73 -16.41
CA ARG A 74 1.25 9.22 -15.75
C ARG A 74 1.65 8.49 -14.48
N PHE A 75 1.01 8.85 -13.37
CA PHE A 75 1.20 8.21 -12.08
C PHE A 75 0.01 7.30 -11.80
N ILE A 76 0.26 6.03 -11.53
CA ILE A 76 -0.80 5.02 -11.36
C ILE A 76 -0.55 4.31 -10.04
N LYS A 77 -1.61 4.15 -9.24
CA LYS A 77 -1.61 3.30 -8.06
C LYS A 77 -2.29 1.98 -8.41
N THR A 78 -1.75 0.87 -7.94
CA THR A 78 -2.43 -0.42 -8.00
C THR A 78 -1.95 -1.35 -6.89
N HIS A 79 -2.84 -2.25 -6.47
CA HIS A 79 -2.60 -3.41 -5.63
C HIS A 79 -2.77 -4.72 -6.44
N LEU A 80 -2.87 -4.66 -7.77
CA LEU A 80 -2.85 -5.85 -8.61
C LEU A 80 -1.43 -6.44 -8.64
N PRO A 81 -1.30 -7.78 -8.66
CA PRO A 81 -0.01 -8.44 -8.87
C PRO A 81 0.52 -8.17 -10.28
N LEU A 82 1.83 -8.32 -10.49
CA LEU A 82 2.46 -8.07 -11.79
C LEU A 82 1.87 -8.96 -12.89
N SER A 83 1.50 -10.19 -12.55
CA SER A 83 0.85 -11.16 -13.44
C SER A 83 -0.52 -10.71 -13.96
N MET A 84 -1.18 -9.75 -13.30
CA MET A 84 -2.45 -9.14 -13.74
C MET A 84 -2.26 -7.80 -14.46
N LEU A 85 -1.03 -7.33 -14.61
CA LEU A 85 -0.67 -6.13 -15.34
C LEU A 85 -0.11 -6.50 -16.73
N PRO A 86 0.06 -5.53 -17.65
CA PRO A 86 0.65 -5.83 -18.96
C PRO A 86 2.00 -6.56 -18.81
N PRO A 87 2.23 -7.68 -19.52
CA PRO A 87 3.43 -8.51 -19.31
C PRO A 87 4.73 -7.78 -19.66
N ASN A 88 4.66 -6.74 -20.48
CA ASN A 88 5.77 -5.87 -20.85
C ASN A 88 5.81 -4.56 -20.03
N LEU A 89 5.12 -4.49 -18.89
CA LEU A 89 5.04 -3.28 -18.06
C LEU A 89 6.43 -2.71 -17.76
N LEU A 90 7.36 -3.55 -17.30
CA LEU A 90 8.70 -3.12 -16.92
C LEU A 90 9.57 -2.68 -18.11
N ASN A 91 9.18 -3.02 -19.35
CA ASN A 91 9.84 -2.51 -20.57
C ASN A 91 9.39 -1.07 -20.90
N THR A 92 8.30 -0.59 -20.30
CA THR A 92 7.65 0.67 -20.69
C THR A 92 7.43 1.65 -19.53
N ALA A 93 7.47 1.18 -18.28
CA ALA A 93 7.20 1.99 -17.10
C ALA A 93 8.09 1.59 -15.92
N LYS A 94 8.38 2.56 -15.05
CA LYS A 94 9.02 2.34 -13.75
C LYS A 94 7.96 1.96 -12.70
N VAL A 95 8.26 0.95 -11.89
CA VAL A 95 7.41 0.43 -10.82
C VAL A 95 8.13 0.54 -9.48
N VAL A 96 7.48 1.15 -8.48
CA VAL A 96 7.93 1.10 -7.08
C VAL A 96 7.03 0.13 -6.34
N TYR A 97 7.56 -1.02 -5.94
CA TYR A 97 6.83 -2.06 -5.22
C TYR A 97 7.16 -2.00 -3.73
N VAL A 98 6.14 -1.94 -2.89
CA VAL A 98 6.29 -1.91 -1.43
C VAL A 98 5.81 -3.23 -0.84
N ALA A 99 6.72 -3.98 -0.23
CA ALA A 99 6.39 -5.14 0.60
C ALA A 99 6.39 -4.77 2.08
N ARG A 100 5.72 -5.56 2.91
CA ARG A 100 5.66 -5.41 4.36
C ARG A 100 5.43 -6.78 4.99
N ASP A 101 5.85 -6.95 6.24
CA ASP A 101 5.53 -8.14 7.05
C ASP A 101 4.04 -8.53 6.92
N PRO A 102 3.70 -9.74 6.42
CA PRO A 102 2.32 -10.17 6.23
C PRO A 102 1.45 -10.10 7.49
N ARG A 103 2.05 -10.25 8.68
CA ARG A 103 1.33 -10.17 9.96
C ARG A 103 0.85 -8.74 10.24
N ASP A 104 1.73 -7.76 10.01
CA ASP A 104 1.35 -6.34 10.11
C ASP A 104 0.40 -5.92 8.99
N VAL A 105 0.54 -6.48 7.78
CA VAL A 105 -0.41 -6.27 6.68
C VAL A 105 -1.79 -6.76 7.09
N CYS A 106 -1.93 -7.95 7.66
CA CYS A 106 -3.20 -8.49 8.15
C CYS A 106 -3.87 -7.54 9.15
N VAL A 107 -3.14 -7.08 10.17
CA VAL A 107 -3.67 -6.15 11.17
C VAL A 107 -4.06 -4.81 10.54
N SER A 108 -3.20 -4.25 9.69
CA SER A 108 -3.48 -2.99 9.00
C SER A 108 -4.72 -3.11 8.12
N TYR A 109 -4.89 -4.23 7.43
CA TYR A 109 -6.01 -4.47 6.53
C TYR A 109 -7.31 -4.68 7.30
N TYR A 110 -7.28 -5.39 8.43
CA TYR A 110 -8.41 -5.52 9.35
C TYR A 110 -8.95 -4.16 9.79
N TYR A 111 -8.07 -3.25 10.20
CA TYR A 111 -8.46 -1.91 10.63
C TYR A 111 -8.96 -1.06 9.45
N LEU A 112 -8.34 -1.15 8.27
CA LEU A 112 -8.86 -0.52 7.06
C LEU A 112 -10.29 -0.98 6.74
N GLN A 113 -10.55 -2.29 6.79
CA GLN A 113 -11.88 -2.85 6.55
C GLN A 113 -12.88 -2.40 7.62
N LYS A 114 -12.51 -2.34 8.89
CA LYS A 114 -13.37 -1.78 9.94
C LYS A 114 -13.71 -0.31 9.71
N MET A 115 -12.73 0.48 9.26
CA MET A 115 -12.93 1.90 8.96
C MET A 115 -13.92 2.09 7.79
N VAL A 116 -13.76 1.29 6.74
CA VAL A 116 -14.65 1.31 5.55
C VAL A 116 -16.02 0.72 5.91
N GLY A 117 -16.08 -0.56 6.26
CA GLY A 117 -17.35 -1.27 6.37
C GLY A 117 -18.18 -1.02 7.63
N LYS A 118 -17.71 -0.21 8.60
CA LYS A 118 -18.44 0.13 9.85
C LYS A 118 -19.07 -1.12 10.49
N HIS A 119 -20.40 -1.11 10.63
CA HIS A 119 -21.20 -2.16 11.28
C HIS A 119 -21.34 -3.45 10.44
N LEU A 120 -20.92 -3.42 9.17
CA LEU A 120 -20.93 -4.60 8.31
C LEU A 120 -19.76 -5.53 8.62
N ILE A 121 -18.62 -4.98 9.06
CA ILE A 121 -17.47 -5.77 9.47
C ILE A 121 -17.60 -6.14 10.94
N ARG A 122 -18.27 -7.28 11.18
CA ARG A 122 -18.41 -7.88 12.51
C ARG A 122 -17.27 -8.84 12.88
N ALA A 123 -16.33 -9.05 11.96
CA ALA A 123 -15.17 -9.90 12.22
C ALA A 123 -14.30 -9.31 13.34
N ASN A 124 -13.70 -10.18 14.15
CA ASN A 124 -12.64 -9.86 15.09
C ASN A 124 -11.28 -10.24 14.47
N VAL A 125 -10.18 -9.93 15.17
CA VAL A 125 -8.82 -10.19 14.67
C VAL A 125 -8.59 -11.69 14.37
N PRO A 126 -8.98 -12.65 15.22
CA PRO A 126 -8.88 -14.08 14.89
C PRO A 126 -9.61 -14.49 13.60
N HIS A 127 -10.86 -14.07 13.41
CA HIS A 127 -11.61 -14.38 12.17
C HIS A 127 -10.94 -13.76 10.93
N TYR A 128 -10.41 -12.54 11.07
CA TYR A 128 -9.74 -11.85 9.97
C TYR A 128 -8.42 -12.54 9.61
N TRP A 129 -7.63 -12.93 10.61
CA TRP A 129 -6.40 -13.70 10.42
C TRP A 129 -6.66 -15.03 9.72
N GLU A 130 -7.70 -15.75 10.12
CA GLU A 130 -8.11 -17.01 9.48
C GLU A 130 -8.43 -16.81 7.99
N THR A 131 -9.14 -15.73 7.66
CA THR A 131 -9.49 -15.40 6.27
C THR A 131 -8.25 -14.98 5.47
N PHE A 132 -7.35 -14.21 6.09
CA PHE A 132 -6.10 -13.73 5.50
C PHE A 132 -5.14 -14.87 5.16
N ARG A 133 -4.85 -15.76 6.13
CA ARG A 133 -3.88 -16.86 5.95
C ARG A 133 -4.37 -17.95 4.99
N ARG A 134 -5.68 -17.98 4.72
CA ARG A 134 -6.33 -18.89 3.76
C ARG A 134 -6.50 -18.27 2.37
N ASP A 135 -5.92 -17.09 2.15
CA ASP A 135 -5.95 -16.40 0.85
C ASP A 135 -7.38 -16.07 0.39
N LEU A 136 -8.28 -15.73 1.33
CA LEU A 136 -9.70 -15.42 1.06
C LEU A 136 -10.01 -13.92 1.06
N LEU A 137 -8.98 -13.06 1.00
CA LEU A 137 -9.12 -11.61 0.96
C LEU A 137 -8.64 -11.04 -0.39
N PRO A 138 -9.12 -9.85 -0.80
CA PRO A 138 -8.59 -9.19 -1.99
C PRO A 138 -7.06 -9.06 -1.96
N TRP A 139 -6.44 -9.27 -3.12
CA TRP A 139 -4.99 -9.20 -3.33
C TRP A 139 -4.15 -10.26 -2.60
N THR A 140 -4.79 -11.28 -2.04
CA THR A 140 -4.11 -12.50 -1.56
C THR A 140 -4.10 -13.57 -2.66
N PRO A 141 -3.10 -14.49 -2.71
CA PRO A 141 -2.08 -14.79 -1.69
C PRO A 141 -0.96 -13.73 -1.55
N ILE A 142 -0.79 -13.17 -0.35
CA ILE A 142 0.06 -11.99 -0.14
C ILE A 142 1.57 -12.25 -0.34
N VAL A 143 2.04 -13.45 0.03
CA VAL A 143 3.46 -13.83 -0.12
C VAL A 143 3.77 -14.07 -1.59
N THR A 144 2.92 -14.80 -2.30
CA THR A 144 3.04 -15.00 -3.76
C THR A 144 3.00 -13.67 -4.50
N HIS A 145 2.08 -12.78 -4.12
CA HIS A 145 1.99 -11.42 -4.67
C HIS A 145 3.29 -10.63 -4.49
N ALA A 146 3.90 -10.66 -3.30
CA ALA A 146 5.19 -10.01 -3.07
C ALA A 146 6.32 -10.69 -3.83
N ASN A 147 6.28 -12.02 -3.96
CA ASN A 147 7.31 -12.78 -4.63
C ASN A 147 7.37 -12.48 -6.13
N GLU A 148 6.25 -12.23 -6.80
CA GLU A 148 6.26 -11.82 -8.21
C GLU A 148 7.13 -10.58 -8.44
N ALA A 149 6.99 -9.56 -7.59
CA ALA A 149 7.83 -8.36 -7.66
C ALA A 149 9.25 -8.60 -7.16
N TRP A 150 9.43 -9.50 -6.18
CA TRP A 150 10.75 -9.86 -5.66
C TRP A 150 11.63 -10.53 -6.72
N GLU A 151 11.09 -11.44 -7.52
CA GLU A 151 11.85 -12.09 -8.61
C GLU A 151 12.28 -11.10 -9.69
N GLN A 152 11.54 -9.98 -9.84
CA GLN A 152 11.88 -8.89 -10.75
C GLN A 152 12.69 -7.76 -10.10
N ARG A 153 13.14 -7.89 -8.84
CA ARG A 153 13.78 -6.80 -8.06
C ARG A 153 15.08 -6.24 -8.63
N HIS A 154 15.72 -6.99 -9.52
CA HIS A 154 16.96 -6.57 -10.20
C HIS A 154 16.68 -5.91 -11.56
N HIS A 155 15.43 -5.90 -12.01
CA HIS A 155 15.06 -5.22 -13.24
C HIS A 155 15.26 -3.70 -13.07
N PRO A 156 15.89 -2.98 -14.02
CA PRO A 156 16.23 -1.55 -13.87
C PRO A 156 15.01 -0.63 -13.67
N ASN A 157 13.83 -1.08 -14.09
CA ASN A 157 12.56 -0.38 -13.94
C ASN A 157 11.68 -0.90 -12.78
N LEU A 158 12.20 -1.76 -11.89
CA LEU A 158 11.50 -2.14 -10.67
C LEU A 158 12.33 -1.79 -9.44
N HIS A 159 11.78 -0.95 -8.57
CA HIS A 159 12.36 -0.62 -7.28
C HIS A 159 11.56 -1.30 -6.17
N PHE A 160 12.13 -2.35 -5.61
CA PHE A 160 11.54 -3.09 -4.49
C PHE A 160 12.01 -2.50 -3.15
N VAL A 161 11.07 -2.24 -2.25
CA VAL A 161 11.34 -1.72 -0.90
C VAL A 161 10.46 -2.39 0.14
N PHE A 162 11.04 -2.68 1.31
CA PHE A 162 10.27 -3.07 2.49
C PHE A 162 9.81 -1.84 3.27
N TYR A 163 8.58 -1.86 3.76
CA TYR A 163 8.03 -0.84 4.65
C TYR A 163 8.91 -0.64 5.89
N GLU A 164 9.46 -1.72 6.42
CA GLU A 164 10.37 -1.76 7.56
C GLU A 164 11.66 -0.96 7.28
N ASP A 165 12.19 -1.02 6.05
CA ASP A 165 13.37 -0.24 5.66
C ASP A 165 13.07 1.25 5.59
N MET A 166 11.89 1.63 5.09
CA MET A 166 11.40 3.02 5.11
C MET A 166 11.28 3.55 6.54
N LEU A 167 10.78 2.74 7.47
CA LEU A 167 10.71 3.13 8.89
C LEU A 167 12.10 3.28 9.52
N LYS A 168 13.01 2.37 9.19
CA LYS A 168 14.37 2.38 9.74
C LYS A 168 15.20 3.56 9.26
N ASN A 169 15.12 3.91 7.97
CA ASN A 169 15.88 5.02 7.40
C ASN A 169 15.20 5.61 6.16
N LEU A 170 14.18 6.44 6.41
CA LEU A 170 13.45 7.13 5.36
C LEU A 170 14.34 8.02 4.46
N PRO A 171 15.30 8.83 4.97
CA PRO A 171 16.20 9.60 4.11
C PRO A 171 16.95 8.73 3.10
N LYS A 172 17.54 7.61 3.54
CA LYS A 172 18.22 6.67 2.64
C LYS A 172 17.30 6.15 1.55
N GLU A 173 16.06 5.83 1.90
CA GLU A 173 15.09 5.32 0.93
C GLU A 173 14.65 6.41 -0.06
N VAL A 174 14.44 7.64 0.40
CA VAL A 174 14.18 8.80 -0.46
C VAL A 174 15.31 9.01 -1.47
N HIS A 175 16.58 8.89 -1.05
CA HIS A 175 17.74 8.92 -1.96
C HIS A 175 17.69 7.81 -3.00
N ARG A 176 17.43 6.57 -2.59
CA ARG A 176 17.34 5.42 -3.50
C ARG A 176 16.25 5.61 -4.55
N VAL A 177 15.08 6.10 -4.14
CA VAL A 177 13.96 6.36 -5.06
C VAL A 177 14.25 7.54 -5.99
N SER A 178 14.89 8.61 -5.52
CA SER A 178 15.34 9.71 -6.38
C SER A 178 16.27 9.20 -7.48
N LYS A 179 17.27 8.39 -7.12
CA LYS A 179 18.20 7.77 -8.07
C LYS A 179 17.49 6.85 -9.06
N PHE A 180 16.56 6.01 -8.59
CA PHE A 180 15.77 5.12 -9.44
C PHE A 180 14.92 5.87 -10.47
N LEU A 181 14.38 7.03 -10.07
CA LEU A 181 13.60 7.92 -10.92
C LEU A 181 14.47 8.86 -11.77
N GLU A 182 15.80 8.72 -11.70
CA GLU A 182 16.78 9.53 -12.43
C GLU A 182 16.61 11.04 -12.16
N GLN A 183 16.26 11.38 -10.91
CA GLN A 183 16.11 12.75 -10.45
C GLN A 183 17.31 13.16 -9.60
N ASP A 184 17.87 14.32 -9.92
CA ASP A 184 19.02 14.88 -9.23
C ASP A 184 18.58 16.00 -8.28
N TYR A 185 18.72 15.74 -6.98
CA TYR A 185 18.39 16.68 -5.92
C TYR A 185 19.51 16.67 -4.88
N SER A 186 19.77 17.83 -4.30
CA SER A 186 20.74 17.95 -3.21
C SER A 186 20.32 17.15 -1.96
N ASP A 187 21.29 16.73 -1.16
CA ASP A 187 21.06 16.06 0.14
C ASP A 187 20.13 16.88 1.04
N ILE A 188 20.21 18.21 0.99
CA ILE A 188 19.35 19.13 1.76
C ILE A 188 17.89 19.02 1.29
N GLN A 189 17.65 18.99 -0.03
CA GLN A 189 16.31 18.82 -0.59
C GLN A 189 15.72 17.46 -0.23
N LEU A 190 16.50 16.39 -0.34
CA LEU A 190 16.05 15.02 -0.03
C LEU A 190 15.83 14.82 1.47
N ALA A 191 16.64 15.41 2.34
CA ALA A 191 16.40 15.43 3.78
C ALA A 191 15.11 16.19 4.15
N ARG A 192 14.85 17.34 3.49
CA ARG A 192 13.59 18.08 3.66
C ARG A 192 12.39 17.25 3.22
N LEU A 193 12.49 16.55 2.08
CA LEU A 193 11.46 15.64 1.61
C LEU A 193 11.21 14.51 2.60
N ALA A 194 12.26 13.87 3.12
CA ALA A 194 12.12 12.82 4.13
C ALA A 194 11.41 13.32 5.40
N LYS A 195 11.72 14.54 5.88
CA LYS A 195 11.01 15.16 6.99
C LYS A 195 9.54 15.42 6.67
N TYR A 196 9.23 15.89 5.47
CA TYR A 196 7.85 16.09 4.99
C TYR A 196 7.07 14.77 4.89
N LEU A 197 7.74 13.66 4.59
CA LEU A 197 7.17 12.32 4.49
C LEU A 197 7.17 11.56 5.82
N SER A 198 7.61 12.19 6.92
CA SER A 198 7.58 11.56 8.24
C SER A 198 6.18 11.12 8.62
N PHE A 199 6.08 10.05 9.41
CA PHE A 199 4.79 9.50 9.83
C PHE A 199 3.88 10.57 10.47
N ASP A 200 4.41 11.37 11.39
CA ASP A 200 3.65 12.44 12.05
C ASP A 200 3.17 13.52 11.08
N SER A 201 3.98 13.85 10.07
CA SER A 201 3.60 14.82 9.05
C SER A 201 2.50 14.27 8.14
N LEU A 202 2.63 13.02 7.66
CA LEU A 202 1.63 12.38 6.83
C LEU A 202 0.31 12.16 7.57
N ARG A 203 0.37 11.74 8.84
CA ARG A 203 -0.82 11.54 9.68
C ARG A 203 -1.65 12.82 9.83
N LYS A 204 -1.01 13.98 9.87
CA LYS A 204 -1.66 15.30 9.94
C LYS A 204 -2.11 15.85 8.58
N ASN A 205 -1.65 15.26 7.47
CA ASN A 205 -1.94 15.74 6.12
C ASN A 205 -3.25 15.16 5.58
N LYS A 206 -4.28 16.00 5.46
CA LYS A 206 -5.62 15.64 4.99
C LYS A 206 -5.67 15.11 3.54
N ASN A 207 -4.70 15.44 2.68
CA ASN A 207 -4.69 15.00 1.27
C ASN A 207 -4.04 13.63 1.05
N VAL A 208 -3.58 12.99 2.12
CA VAL A 208 -3.10 11.60 2.12
C VAL A 208 -3.80 10.75 3.18
N ASN A 209 -4.31 11.40 4.24
CA ASN A 209 -5.03 10.73 5.31
C ASN A 209 -6.54 10.68 5.02
N ASN A 210 -7.00 9.60 4.36
CA ASN A 210 -8.43 9.31 4.13
C ASN A 210 -9.15 8.80 5.40
N THR A 211 -8.82 9.33 6.58
CA THR A 211 -9.51 8.93 7.82
C THR A 211 -10.97 9.33 7.72
N THR A 212 -11.87 8.36 7.86
CA THR A 212 -13.31 8.57 7.63
C THR A 212 -14.10 8.82 8.92
N SER A 213 -13.43 8.84 10.07
CA SER A 213 -14.04 9.05 11.40
C SER A 213 -13.50 10.32 12.03
N GLU A 214 -14.39 11.22 12.45
CA GLU A 214 -14.04 12.45 13.18
C GLU A 214 -13.96 12.24 14.70
N SER A 215 -14.36 11.06 15.20
CA SER A 215 -14.25 10.71 16.63
C SER A 215 -12.84 10.31 17.03
N GLU A 216 -12.44 10.66 18.26
CA GLU A 216 -11.15 10.27 18.85
C GLU A 216 -10.99 8.73 18.95
N ASP A 217 -12.09 7.99 19.08
CA ASP A 217 -12.15 6.52 19.10
C ASP A 217 -12.18 5.87 17.69
N GLY A 218 -12.14 6.70 16.64
CA GLY A 218 -12.24 6.27 15.25
C GLY A 218 -10.97 5.58 14.73
N VAL A 219 -11.14 4.58 13.87
CA VAL A 219 -10.00 3.96 13.17
C VAL A 219 -9.43 4.95 12.14
N GLN A 220 -8.15 5.28 12.27
CA GLN A 220 -7.44 6.16 11.34
C GLN A 220 -6.83 5.40 10.17
N PHE A 221 -6.84 6.02 8.97
CA PHE A 221 -6.21 5.46 7.77
C PHE A 221 -4.68 5.39 7.93
N ILE A 222 -4.06 6.46 8.42
CA ILE A 222 -2.66 6.46 8.86
C ILE A 222 -2.65 6.20 10.37
N ARG A 223 -2.54 4.92 10.75
CA ARG A 223 -2.82 4.44 12.11
C ARG A 223 -1.67 4.63 13.11
N LYS A 224 -0.61 3.82 12.99
CA LYS A 224 0.49 3.77 13.98
C LYS A 224 1.90 3.96 13.41
N GLY A 225 2.14 3.63 12.13
CA GLY A 225 3.44 3.90 11.53
C GLY A 225 4.58 3.01 12.04
N GLU A 226 4.26 1.83 12.57
CA GLU A 226 5.21 0.95 13.26
C GLU A 226 5.35 -0.41 12.54
N ALA A 227 6.48 -1.08 12.78
CA ALA A 227 6.71 -2.47 12.43
C ALA A 227 6.64 -3.34 13.69
N GLY A 228 6.11 -4.56 13.56
CA GLY A 228 5.91 -5.50 14.68
C GLY A 228 4.67 -5.22 15.53
N GLY A 229 3.79 -4.31 15.09
CA GLY A 229 2.57 -3.94 15.82
C GLY A 229 1.58 -5.09 15.94
N TRP A 230 1.68 -6.10 15.07
CA TRP A 230 0.88 -7.33 15.11
C TRP A 230 0.94 -8.08 16.44
N LYS A 231 2.05 -8.01 17.17
CA LYS A 231 2.24 -8.68 18.47
C LYS A 231 1.22 -8.23 19.53
N ALA A 232 0.75 -6.99 19.45
CA ALA A 232 -0.28 -6.48 20.36
C ALA A 232 -1.70 -6.98 20.02
N HIS A 233 -1.86 -7.70 18.90
CA HIS A 233 -3.15 -8.12 18.38
C HIS A 233 -3.29 -9.65 18.26
N PHE A 234 -2.17 -10.37 18.24
CA PHE A 234 -2.13 -11.82 18.09
C PHE A 234 -2.01 -12.43 19.49
N ASN A 235 -2.77 -13.50 19.73
CA ASN A 235 -2.56 -14.35 20.90
C ASN A 235 -1.56 -15.46 20.55
N GLU A 236 -1.08 -16.20 21.55
CA GLU A 236 -0.08 -17.27 21.38
C GLU A 236 -0.39 -18.23 20.23
N LYS A 237 -1.67 -18.66 20.13
CA LYS A 237 -2.11 -19.54 19.04
C LYS A 237 -1.91 -18.88 17.66
N MET A 238 -2.28 -17.61 17.52
CA MET A 238 -2.12 -16.87 16.27
C MET A 238 -0.65 -16.60 15.94
N GLU A 239 0.21 -16.41 16.94
CA GLU A 239 1.65 -16.25 16.71
C GLU A 239 2.25 -17.52 16.09
N LEU A 240 1.93 -18.70 16.66
CA LEU A 240 2.34 -19.99 16.10
C LEU A 240 1.81 -20.20 14.68
N GLN A 241 0.52 -19.92 14.45
CA GLN A 241 -0.06 -20.01 13.11
C GLN A 241 0.59 -19.06 12.10
N ALA A 242 1.07 -17.89 12.56
CA ALA A 242 1.73 -16.92 11.71
C ALA A 242 3.16 -17.34 11.35
N GLU A 243 3.87 -17.98 12.28
CA GLU A 243 5.17 -18.59 12.03
C GLU A 243 5.06 -19.77 11.06
N GLU A 244 4.10 -20.68 11.28
CA GLU A 244 3.80 -21.77 10.36
C GLU A 244 3.46 -21.25 8.96
N PHE A 245 2.53 -20.28 8.88
CA PHE A 245 2.12 -19.66 7.61
C PHE A 245 3.31 -19.05 6.85
N LEU A 246 4.16 -18.27 7.51
CA LEU A 246 5.30 -17.64 6.85
C LEU A 246 6.36 -18.66 6.44
N THR A 247 6.62 -19.65 7.30
CA THR A 247 7.58 -20.73 7.02
C THR A 247 7.15 -21.52 5.79
N GLU A 248 5.88 -21.95 5.73
CA GLU A 248 5.32 -22.70 4.61
C GLU A 248 5.34 -21.86 3.32
N LYS A 249 4.82 -20.63 3.37
CA LYS A 249 4.64 -19.80 2.16
C LYS A 249 5.96 -19.25 1.61
N LEU A 250 7.01 -19.17 2.42
CA LEU A 250 8.35 -18.74 1.98
C LEU A 250 9.26 -19.92 1.62
N GLN A 251 8.84 -21.16 1.90
CA GLN A 251 9.66 -22.33 1.60
C GLN A 251 10.01 -22.40 0.11
N GLY A 252 11.30 -22.49 -0.19
CA GLY A 252 11.81 -22.54 -1.56
C GLY A 252 11.86 -21.19 -2.29
N LEU A 253 11.44 -20.09 -1.66
CA LEU A 253 11.55 -18.74 -2.23
C LEU A 253 12.86 -18.07 -1.83
N SER A 254 13.33 -17.15 -2.67
CA SER A 254 14.47 -16.28 -2.33
C SER A 254 14.05 -15.04 -1.54
N LEU A 255 12.74 -14.81 -1.38
CA LEU A 255 12.16 -13.70 -0.65
C LEU A 255 12.37 -13.88 0.86
N THR A 256 12.94 -12.85 1.50
CA THR A 256 13.06 -12.78 2.96
C THR A 256 12.55 -11.44 3.45
N TYR A 257 11.78 -11.44 4.54
CA TYR A 257 11.31 -10.21 5.16
C TYR A 257 12.31 -9.76 6.23
N PRO A 258 12.66 -8.46 6.33
CA PRO A 258 13.59 -7.99 7.36
C PRO A 258 13.17 -8.32 8.80
N SER A 259 11.87 -8.48 9.03
CA SER A 259 11.23 -8.78 10.32
C SER A 259 11.00 -10.28 10.59
N PHE A 260 11.35 -11.17 9.64
CA PHE A 260 11.15 -12.60 9.76
C PHE A 260 12.33 -13.37 9.16
N GLN A 261 13.01 -14.16 9.99
CA GLN A 261 14.08 -15.03 9.55
C GLN A 261 13.53 -16.45 9.50
N LEU A 262 13.66 -17.11 8.34
CA LEU A 262 13.46 -18.55 8.27
C LEU A 262 14.60 -19.21 9.04
N HIS A 263 14.26 -19.90 10.12
CA HIS A 263 15.18 -20.83 10.72
C HIS A 263 15.29 -22.03 9.77
N GLU A 264 16.49 -22.33 9.29
CA GLU A 264 16.75 -23.62 8.66
C GLU A 264 16.36 -24.68 9.68
N THR A 265 15.23 -25.35 9.43
CA THR A 265 14.92 -26.60 10.11
C THR A 265 15.93 -27.58 9.56
N THR A 266 17.11 -27.66 10.20
CA THR A 266 17.95 -28.84 10.09
C THR A 266 17.05 -30.01 10.43
N HIS A 267 16.69 -30.78 9.39
CA HIS A 267 16.02 -32.05 9.51
C HIS A 267 16.74 -32.87 10.59
N LEU A 268 16.07 -33.09 11.72
CA LEU A 268 16.40 -34.12 12.71
C LEU A 268 15.47 -35.31 12.48
#